data_AF-A0A7C2ASS6-F1
#
_entry.id   AF-A0A7C2ASS6-F1
#
_cell.length_a   1.000
_cell.length_b   1.000
_cell.length_c   1.000
_cell.angle_alpha   90.00
_cell.angle_beta   90.00
_cell.angle_gamma   90.00
#
_symmetry.space_group_name_H-M   'P 1'
#
loop_
_entity.id
_entity.type
_entity.pdbx_description
1 polymer ?
#
loop_
_entity_poly.entity_id
_entity_poly.type
_entity_poly.pdbx_seq_one_letter_code
_entity_poly.pdbx_strand_id
1 'polypeptide(L)' 'LQIHGGYGFIKEYPVERFYRDAKITELYEGTSEVQRLIIARSLLGKI' A
#
# COMPACT_ATOMS: atom_id res chain seq x y z
N LEU A 1 -11.60 5.26 4.10
CA LEU A 1 -12.52 4.32 4.81
C LEU A 1 -13.08 4.92 6.09
N GLN A 2 -12.26 5.14 7.12
CA GLN A 2 -12.73 5.54 8.47
C GLN A 2 -13.69 6.75 8.48
N ILE A 3 -13.37 7.83 7.76
CA ILE A 3 -14.21 9.05 7.69
C ILE A 3 -15.55 8.79 6.98
N HIS A 4 -15.61 7.79 6.10
CA HIS A 4 -16.82 7.42 5.35
C HIS A 4 -17.71 6.42 6.11
N GLY A 5 -17.30 5.98 7.31
CA GLY A 5 -18.03 4.98 8.10
C GLY A 5 -18.35 3.71 7.28
N GLY A 6 -19.56 3.18 7.46
CA GLY A 6 -20.04 2.00 6.72
C GLY A 6 -20.05 2.19 5.19
N TYR A 7 -20.25 3.42 4.70
CA TYR A 7 -20.23 3.74 3.27
C TYR A 7 -18.85 3.56 2.62
N GLY A 8 -17.78 3.54 3.43
CA GLY A 8 -16.45 3.21 2.92
C GLY A 8 -16.30 1.75 2.50
N PHE A 9 -17.12 0.84 3.03
CA PHE A 9 -16.94 -0.61 2.88
C PHE A 9 -17.95 -1.27 1.93
N ILE A 10 -18.88 -0.49 1.37
CA ILE A 10 -19.88 -0.99 0.42
C ILE A 10 -19.47 -0.63 -1.01
N LYS A 11 -19.76 -1.55 -1.93
CA LYS A 11 -19.42 -1.44 -3.36
C LYS A 11 -20.07 -0.28 -4.11
N GLU A 12 -21.04 0.39 -3.51
CA GLU A 12 -21.71 1.55 -4.11
C GLU A 12 -20.81 2.78 -4.18
N TYR A 13 -19.78 2.88 -3.33
CA TYR A 13 -18.86 4.02 -3.32
C TYR A 13 -17.46 3.61 -3.80
N PRO A 14 -16.80 4.43 -4.64
CA PRO A 14 -15.51 4.08 -5.24
C PRO A 14 -14.36 3.99 -4.23
N VAL A 15 -14.57 4.46 -2.99
CA VAL A 15 -13.58 4.48 -1.91
C VAL A 15 -13.06 3.08 -1.58
N GLU A 16 -13.91 2.04 -1.58
CA GLU A 16 -13.45 0.67 -1.34
C GLU A 16 -12.55 0.16 -2.46
N ARG A 17 -12.84 0.54 -3.72
CA ARG A 17 -12.05 0.16 -4.89
C ARG A 17 -10.68 0.78 -4.83
N PHE A 18 -10.60 2.08 -4.57
CA PHE A 18 -9.32 2.78 -4.40
C PHE A 18 -8.48 2.21 -3.27
N TYR A 19 -9.09 1.81 -2.16
CA TYR A 19 -8.37 1.16 -1.07
C TYR A 19 -7.80 -0.21 -1.49
N ARG A 20 -8.57 -1.00 -2.25
CA ARG A 20 -8.11 -2.30 -2.77
C ARG A 20 -6.96 -2.14 -3.76
N ASP A 21 -7.08 -1.17 -4.67
CA ASP A 21 -6.08 -0.88 -5.68
C ASP A 21 -4.79 -0.32 -5.02
N ALA A 22 -4.91 0.50 -3.99
CA ALA A 22 -3.75 0.96 -3.22
C ALA A 22 -3.05 -0.19 -2.46
N LYS A 23 -3.76 -1.24 -2.06
CA LYS A 23 -3.14 -2.38 -1.38
C LYS A 23 -2.33 -3.29 -2.28
N ILE A 24 -2.68 -3.39 -3.56
CA ILE A 24 -1.90 -4.22 -4.49
C ILE A 24 -0.53 -3.62 -4.82
N THR A 25 -0.39 -2.28 -4.74
CA THR A 25 0.89 -1.61 -4.99
C THR A 25 1.94 -1.93 -3.94
N GLU A 26 1.55 -2.36 -2.74
CA GLU A 26 2.46 -2.82 -1.68
C GLU A 26 3.08 -4.19 -1.97
N LEU A 27 2.66 -4.90 -3.03
CA LEU A 27 3.11 -6.25 -3.36
C LEU A 27 3.77 -6.36 -4.74
N TYR A 28 3.19 -5.73 -5.76
CA TYR A 28 3.48 -6.07 -7.16
C TYR A 28 4.88 -5.65 -7.65
N GLU A 29 5.43 -4.53 -7.18
CA GLU A 29 6.74 -4.00 -7.62
C GLU A 29 7.82 -4.14 -6.53
N GLY A 30 7.71 -5.18 -5.73
CA GLY A 30 8.53 -5.39 -4.54
C GLY A 30 7.75 -5.04 -3.29
N THR A 31 7.76 -5.94 -2.33
CA THR A 31 7.00 -5.73 -1.10
C THR A 31 7.58 -4.56 -0.31
N SER A 32 6.75 -3.95 0.54
CA SER A 32 7.17 -2.90 1.47
C SER A 32 8.40 -3.29 2.30
N GLU A 33 8.58 -4.57 2.62
CA GLU A 33 9.76 -5.12 3.31
C GLU A 33 11.00 -5.08 2.43
N VAL A 34 10.89 -5.51 1.18
CA VAL A 34 12.00 -5.52 0.23
C VAL A 34 12.46 -4.10 -0.07
N GLN A 35 11.53 -3.16 -0.25
CA GLN A 35 11.88 -1.75 -0.43
C GLN A 35 12.62 -1.18 0.78
N ARG A 36 12.14 -1.48 2.01
CA ARG A 36 12.86 -1.08 3.25
C ARG A 36 14.27 -1.67 3.31
N LEU A 37 14.45 -2.92 2.88
CA LEU A 37 15.76 -3.57 2.87
C LEU A 37 16.70 -2.95 1.82
N ILE A 38 16.19 -2.59 0.64
CA ILE A 38 16.97 -1.89 -0.40
C ILE A 38 17.40 -0.51 0.10
N ILE A 39 16.48 0.25 0.68
CA ILE A 39 16.77 1.56 1.28
C ILE A 39 17.81 1.42 2.39
N ALA A 40 17.65 0.44 3.29
CA ALA A 40 18.62 0.20 4.36
C ALA A 40 20.01 -0.17 3.83
N ARG A 41 20.10 -0.99 2.77
CA ARG A 41 21.38 -1.34 2.13
C ARG A 41 22.04 -0.15 1.45
N SER A 42 21.24 0.71 0.81
CA SER A 42 21.70 1.95 0.18
C SER A 42 22.24 2.93 1.23
N LEU A 43 21.54 3.11 2.35
CA LEU A 43 21.97 3.98 3.45
C LEU A 43 23.23 3.47 4.17
N LEU A 44 23.38 2.15 4.31
CA LEU A 44 24.54 1.53 4.97
C LEU A 44 25.76 1.36 4.06
N GLY A 45 25.72 1.85 2.81
CA GLY A 45 26.85 1.78 1.88
C GLY A 45 27.25 0.35 1.48
N LYS A 46 26.29 -0.60 1.53
CA LYS A 46 26.51 -2.01 1.11
C LYS A 46 26.11 -2.23 -0.36
N ILE A 47 26.32 -1.22 -1.19
CA ILE A 47 26.15 -1.23 -2.65
C ILE A 47 27.42 -0.65 -3.24
#